data_AF-A0AAV6R941-F1
#
_entry.id   AF-A0AAV6R941-F1
#
_cell.length_a   1.000
_cell.length_b   1.000
_cell.length_c   1.000
_cell.angle_alpha   90.00
_cell.angle_beta   90.00
_cell.angle_gamma   90.00
#
_symmetry.space_group_name_H-M   'P 1'
#
loop_
_entity.id
_entity.type
_entity.pdbx_description
1 polymer ?
#
loop_
_entity_poly.entity_id
_entity_poly.type
_entity_poly.pdbx_seq_one_letter_code
_entity_poly.pdbx_strand_id
1 'polypeptide(L)'
;MCFRKKASCVRRRYSEFVWLRHCLEQNALIIQLPKLPPWNPFFSLKNREQVSQRMKGLQEFLEGVLHTPFLLSDSRLHLFLQSNLSITKIERCALGRTRYTVAEAIQRSNLDCIRIEDKGSCDSDCESSSSSGLGQSVDSVMRDSPLPCFES
;
A
#
# COMPACT_ATOMS: atom_id res chain seq x y z
N MET A 1 -9.58 -14.89 -5.93
CA MET A 1 -8.63 -13.79 -5.67
C MET A 1 -8.26 -13.81 -4.19
N CYS A 2 -6.99 -14.05 -3.83
CA CYS A 2 -6.57 -14.09 -2.42
C CYS A 2 -6.25 -12.70 -1.85
N PHE A 3 -5.69 -11.79 -2.65
CA PHE A 3 -5.34 -10.42 -2.24
C PHE A 3 -6.40 -9.40 -2.64
N ARG A 4 -6.55 -8.35 -1.82
CA ARG A 4 -7.54 -7.29 -2.06
C ARG A 4 -7.05 -6.25 -3.07
N LYS A 5 -5.79 -5.84 -2.97
CA LYS A 5 -5.15 -4.99 -3.99
C LYS A 5 -4.43 -5.84 -5.02
N LYS A 6 -4.44 -5.38 -6.28
CA LYS A 6 -3.64 -5.96 -7.37
C LYS A 6 -2.13 -5.71 -7.18
N ALA A 7 -1.77 -4.53 -6.67
CA ALA A 7 -0.41 -4.16 -6.34
C ALA A 7 -0.39 -3.37 -5.01
N SER A 8 0.67 -3.54 -4.23
CA SER A 8 0.89 -2.81 -2.98
C SER A 8 2.38 -2.68 -2.71
N CYS A 9 2.82 -1.49 -2.27
CA CYS A 9 4.15 -1.27 -1.72
C CYS A 9 4.03 -0.87 -0.25
N VAL A 10 4.78 -1.55 0.61
CA VAL A 10 4.85 -1.26 2.05
C VAL A 10 6.29 -1.40 2.51
N ARG A 11 6.66 -0.65 3.55
CA ARG A 11 7.98 -0.74 4.17
C ARG A 11 7.87 -1.45 5.51
N ARG A 12 8.63 -2.53 5.68
CA ARG A 12 8.63 -3.39 6.87
C ARG A 12 10.04 -3.66 7.37
N ARG A 13 10.25 -3.59 8.68
CA ARG A 13 11.53 -3.91 9.33
C ARG A 13 11.61 -5.40 9.64
N TYR A 14 12.83 -5.92 9.76
CA TYR A 14 13.09 -7.34 10.07
C TYR A 14 12.33 -7.84 11.31
N SER A 15 12.27 -7.04 12.38
CA SER A 15 11.53 -7.41 13.60
C SER A 15 10.03 -7.61 13.35
N GLU A 16 9.45 -6.91 12.37
CA GLU A 16 8.04 -7.11 11.99
C GLU A 16 7.85 -8.41 11.22
N PHE A 17 8.83 -8.85 10.44
CA PHE A 17 8.82 -10.18 9.83
C PHE A 17 8.92 -11.30 10.87
N VAL A 18 9.73 -11.13 11.92
CA VAL A 18 9.81 -12.07 13.05
C VAL A 18 8.43 -12.21 13.72
N TRP A 19 7.77 -11.08 13.99
CA TRP A 19 6.41 -11.06 14.50
C TRP A 19 5.41 -11.76 13.56
N LEU A 20 5.48 -11.49 12.26
CA LEU A 20 4.59 -12.10 11.27
C LEU A 20 4.77 -13.63 11.25
N ARG A 21 6.03 -14.11 11.19
CA ARG A 21 6.33 -15.54 11.22
C ARG A 21 5.73 -16.20 12.46
N HIS A 22 5.92 -15.61 13.63
CA HIS A 22 5.34 -16.12 14.87
C HIS A 22 3.80 -16.20 14.79
N CYS A 23 3.14 -15.14 14.30
CA CYS A 23 1.68 -15.13 14.15
C CYS A 23 1.16 -16.24 13.22
N LEU A 24 1.84 -16.45 12.09
CA LEU A 24 1.49 -17.49 11.13
C LEU A 24 1.72 -18.89 11.70
N GLU A 25 2.82 -19.09 12.43
CA GLU A 25 3.16 -20.36 13.09
C GLU A 25 2.09 -20.76 14.13
N GLN A 26 1.57 -19.81 14.91
CA GLN A 26 0.48 -20.08 15.87
C GLN A 26 -0.82 -20.53 15.19
N ASN A 27 -1.10 -20.08 13.97
CA ASN A 27 -2.30 -20.47 13.23
C ASN A 27 -2.10 -21.74 12.39
N ALA A 28 -0.86 -22.16 12.16
CA ALA A 28 -0.49 -23.18 11.18
C ALA A 28 0.42 -24.25 11.78
N LEU A 29 0.07 -24.78 12.96
CA LEU A 29 0.91 -25.69 13.76
C LEU A 29 1.40 -26.96 13.03
N ILE A 30 0.75 -27.35 11.93
CA ILE A 30 1.10 -28.54 11.13
C ILE A 30 2.02 -28.17 9.94
N ILE A 31 2.06 -26.90 9.55
CA ILE A 31 2.78 -26.43 8.36
C ILE A 31 4.19 -25.98 8.73
N GLN A 32 5.18 -26.52 8.03
CA GLN A 32 6.55 -26.03 8.14
C GLN A 32 6.67 -24.65 7.48
N LEU A 33 6.77 -23.60 8.29
CA LEU A 33 6.92 -22.24 7.78
C LEU A 33 8.34 -21.99 7.25
N PRO A 34 8.49 -21.22 6.16
CA PRO A 34 9.80 -20.77 5.69
C PRO A 34 10.59 -20.09 6.81
N LYS A 35 11.92 -20.30 6.79
CA LYS A 35 12.81 -19.68 7.76
C LYS A 35 13.08 -18.24 7.37
N LEU A 36 13.15 -17.36 8.37
CA LEU A 36 13.65 -16.00 8.16
C LEU A 36 15.18 -16.04 8.03
N PRO A 37 15.79 -15.04 7.37
CA PRO A 37 17.23 -14.87 7.44
C PRO A 37 17.64 -14.73 8.91
N PRO A 38 18.81 -15.27 9.29
CA PRO A 38 19.22 -15.33 10.69
C PRO A 38 19.32 -13.94 11.30
N TRP A 39 18.98 -13.84 12.59
CA TRP A 39 19.21 -12.62 13.34
C TRP A 39 20.72 -12.39 13.46
N ASN A 40 21.14 -11.16 13.20
CA ASN A 40 22.55 -10.75 13.26
C ASN A 40 22.67 -9.50 14.14
N PRO A 41 23.29 -9.57 15.34
CA PRO A 41 23.48 -8.43 16.23
C PRO A 41 24.42 -7.37 15.66
N PHE A 42 25.33 -7.74 14.75
CA PHE A 42 26.30 -6.86 14.11
C PHE A 42 25.87 -6.44 12.71
N PHE A 43 24.57 -6.42 12.45
CA PHE A 43 24.04 -6.00 11.16
C PHE A 43 24.30 -4.51 10.91
N SER A 44 24.92 -4.21 9.77
CA SER A 44 25.19 -2.84 9.35
C SER A 44 24.48 -2.51 8.04
N LEU A 45 23.66 -1.45 8.06
CA LEU A 45 23.02 -0.91 6.85
C LEU A 45 24.03 -0.37 5.83
N LYS A 46 25.28 -0.10 6.25
CA LYS A 46 26.36 0.34 5.35
C LYS A 46 26.98 -0.82 4.57
N ASN A 47 26.84 -2.05 5.07
CA ASN A 47 27.35 -3.23 4.39
C ASN A 47 26.32 -3.73 3.36
N ARG A 48 26.56 -3.42 2.09
CA ARG A 48 25.64 -3.77 0.99
C ARG A 48 25.40 -5.27 0.85
N GLU A 49 26.41 -6.09 1.15
CA GLU A 49 26.29 -7.55 1.09
C GLU A 49 25.33 -8.07 2.16
N GLN A 50 25.51 -7.63 3.42
CA GLN A 50 24.60 -7.99 4.51
C GLN A 50 23.16 -7.55 4.24
N VAL A 51 22.98 -6.36 3.67
CA VAL A 51 21.65 -5.85 3.29
C VAL A 51 21.05 -6.71 2.18
N SER A 52 21.80 -6.99 1.12
CA SER A 52 21.35 -7.81 -0.02
C SER A 52 20.96 -9.22 0.42
N GLN A 53 21.81 -9.88 1.20
CA GLN A 53 21.52 -11.22 1.75
C GLN A 53 20.27 -11.22 2.62
N ARG A 54 20.09 -10.21 3.48
CA ARG A 54 18.87 -10.07 4.28
C ARG A 54 17.64 -9.83 3.42
N MET A 55 17.73 -8.97 2.40
CA MET A 55 16.62 -8.73 1.47
C MET A 55 16.22 -9.99 0.72
N LYS A 56 17.20 -10.75 0.20
CA LYS A 56 16.98 -12.02 -0.48
C LYS A 56 16.29 -13.04 0.44
N GLY A 57 16.77 -13.22 1.67
CA GLY A 57 16.13 -14.14 2.62
C GLY A 57 14.71 -13.71 3.02
N LEU A 58 14.43 -12.41 3.11
CA LEU A 58 13.07 -11.90 3.36
C LEU A 58 12.15 -12.12 2.15
N GLN A 59 12.68 -12.00 0.94
CA GLN A 59 11.95 -12.31 -0.29
C GLN A 59 11.61 -13.81 -0.36
N GLU A 60 12.59 -14.69 -0.18
CA GLU A 60 12.39 -16.16 -0.16
C GLU A 60 11.37 -16.58 0.91
N PHE A 61 11.43 -15.96 2.09
CA PHE A 61 10.43 -16.17 3.13
C PHE A 61 9.01 -15.83 2.66
N LEU A 62 8.81 -14.66 2.04
CA LEU A 62 7.51 -14.24 1.53
C LEU A 62 7.05 -15.14 0.39
N GLU A 63 7.93 -15.48 -0.55
CA GLU A 63 7.62 -16.40 -1.64
C GLU A 63 7.10 -17.72 -1.07
N GLY A 64 7.82 -18.34 -0.12
CA GLY A 64 7.35 -19.58 0.52
C GLY A 64 6.01 -19.45 1.25
N VAL A 65 5.78 -18.33 1.94
CA VAL A 65 4.50 -18.05 2.61
C VAL A 65 3.36 -17.92 1.60
N LEU A 66 3.60 -17.21 0.49
CA LEU A 66 2.61 -16.93 -0.55
C LEU A 66 2.26 -18.17 -1.39
N HIS A 67 3.17 -19.14 -1.51
CA HIS A 67 2.90 -20.42 -2.17
C HIS A 67 2.02 -21.35 -1.35
N THR A 68 1.75 -21.03 -0.07
CA THR A 68 0.95 -21.87 0.82
C THR A 68 -0.47 -21.30 0.98
N PRO A 69 -1.51 -21.87 0.35
CA PRO A 69 -2.86 -21.30 0.33
C PRO A 69 -3.48 -21.10 1.72
N PHE A 70 -3.15 -21.97 2.68
CA PHE A 70 -3.64 -21.86 4.06
C PHE A 70 -3.17 -20.55 4.72
N LEU A 71 -1.91 -20.16 4.52
CA LEU A 71 -1.36 -18.93 5.11
C LEU A 71 -1.98 -17.67 4.50
N LEU A 72 -2.45 -17.75 3.25
CA LEU A 72 -3.18 -16.67 2.59
C LEU A 72 -4.57 -16.40 3.18
N SER A 73 -5.07 -17.26 4.09
CA SER A 73 -6.31 -16.98 4.82
C SER A 73 -6.11 -16.03 6.02
N ASP A 74 -4.87 -15.82 6.46
CA ASP A 74 -4.59 -15.00 7.65
C ASP A 74 -4.69 -13.50 7.34
N SER A 75 -5.63 -12.81 7.99
CA SER A 75 -5.82 -11.37 7.81
C SER A 75 -4.60 -10.53 8.21
N ARG A 76 -3.75 -11.01 9.13
CA ARG A 76 -2.53 -10.31 9.55
C ARG A 76 -1.50 -10.28 8.42
N LEU A 77 -1.42 -11.34 7.61
CA LEU A 77 -0.57 -11.38 6.42
C LEU A 77 -1.01 -10.31 5.40
N HIS A 78 -2.31 -10.21 5.15
CA HIS A 78 -2.86 -9.20 4.24
C HIS A 78 -2.61 -7.78 4.72
N LEU A 79 -2.85 -7.50 6.01
CA LEU A 79 -2.58 -6.20 6.60
C LEU A 79 -1.09 -5.86 6.59
N PHE A 80 -0.23 -6.86 6.81
CA PHE A 80 1.22 -6.69 6.77
C PHE A 80 1.69 -6.27 5.37
N LEU A 81 1.18 -6.92 4.32
CA LEU A 81 1.59 -6.71 2.92
C LEU A 81 0.89 -5.53 2.25
N GLN A 82 -0.35 -5.20 2.64
CA GLN A 82 -1.21 -4.27 1.90
C GLN A 82 -1.61 -3.02 2.69
N SER A 83 -1.09 -2.81 3.90
CA SER A 83 -1.36 -1.61 4.71
C SER A 83 -0.10 -1.07 5.40
N ASN A 84 -0.10 0.22 5.75
CA ASN A 84 0.95 0.87 6.54
C ASN A 84 0.70 0.78 8.06
N LEU A 85 -0.15 -0.15 8.52
CA LEU A 85 -0.44 -0.31 9.94
C LEU A 85 0.77 -0.86 10.70
N SER A 86 1.05 -0.30 11.89
CA SER A 86 1.98 -0.89 12.86
C SER A 86 1.48 -2.26 13.35
N ILE A 87 2.37 -3.16 13.75
CA ILE A 87 2.05 -4.49 14.32
C ILE A 87 0.87 -4.45 15.31
N THR A 88 0.90 -3.55 16.30
CA THR A 88 -0.15 -3.44 17.32
C THR A 88 -1.53 -3.12 16.72
N LYS A 89 -1.56 -2.30 15.67
CA LYS A 89 -2.80 -1.98 14.95
C LYS A 89 -3.27 -3.15 14.08
N ILE A 90 -2.34 -3.91 13.51
CA ILE A 90 -2.66 -5.12 12.75
C ILE A 90 -3.32 -6.14 13.67
N GLU A 91 -2.73 -6.43 14.82
CA GLU A 91 -3.25 -7.38 15.80
C GLU A 91 -4.64 -6.99 16.29
N ARG A 92 -4.82 -5.72 16.70
CA ARG A 92 -6.14 -5.22 17.09
C ARG A 92 -7.17 -5.34 15.97
N CYS A 93 -6.78 -5.07 14.73
CA CYS A 93 -7.68 -5.16 13.58
C CYS A 93 -8.08 -6.61 13.28
N ALA A 94 -7.13 -7.53 13.32
CA ALA A 94 -7.37 -8.97 13.15
C ALA A 94 -8.29 -9.55 14.25
N LEU A 95 -8.22 -9.02 15.47
CA LEU A 95 -9.09 -9.38 16.59
C LEU A 95 -10.45 -8.65 16.61
N GLY A 96 -10.75 -7.81 15.61
CA GLY A 96 -11.99 -7.02 15.58
C GLY A 96 -12.06 -5.89 16.62
N ARG A 97 -10.92 -5.47 17.17
CA ARG A 97 -10.81 -4.43 18.22
C ARG A 97 -10.50 -3.03 17.68
N THR A 98 -10.79 -2.78 16.40
CA THR A 98 -10.64 -1.49 15.71
C THR A 98 -11.99 -1.01 15.17
N ARG A 99 -12.12 0.30 14.93
CA ARG A 99 -13.33 0.91 14.33
C ARG A 99 -13.46 0.69 12.82
N TYR A 100 -12.48 0.03 12.22
CA TYR A 100 -12.40 -0.25 10.79
C TYR A 100 -12.12 -1.73 10.56
N THR A 101 -12.60 -2.24 9.44
CA THR A 101 -12.34 -3.62 9.01
C THR A 101 -10.97 -3.78 8.36
N VAL A 102 -10.51 -5.02 8.23
CA VAL A 102 -9.31 -5.40 7.47
C VAL A 102 -9.37 -4.82 6.05
N ALA A 103 -10.53 -4.99 5.42
CA ALA A 103 -10.88 -4.47 4.11
C ALA A 103 -10.64 -2.95 4.01
N GLU A 104 -11.23 -2.18 4.91
CA GLU A 104 -11.09 -0.73 4.90
C GLU A 104 -9.65 -0.27 5.19
N ALA A 105 -8.94 -0.94 6.09
CA ALA A 105 -7.54 -0.63 6.39
C ALA A 105 -6.65 -0.76 5.14
N ILE A 106 -6.87 -1.81 4.34
CA ILE A 106 -6.17 -2.01 3.08
C ILE A 106 -6.56 -0.93 2.07
N GLN A 107 -7.84 -0.58 1.95
CA GLN A 107 -8.27 0.43 0.99
C GLN A 107 -7.66 1.81 1.28
N ARG A 108 -7.58 2.21 2.56
CA ARG A 108 -7.06 3.51 2.98
C ARG A 108 -5.55 3.69 2.78
N SER A 109 -4.77 2.61 2.62
CA SER A 109 -3.31 2.70 2.47
C SER A 109 -2.83 3.22 1.10
N ASN A 110 -3.75 3.63 0.21
CA ASN A 110 -3.45 4.03 -1.17
C ASN A 110 -2.77 5.40 -1.35
N LEU A 111 -2.70 6.25 -0.32
CA LEU A 111 -2.18 7.61 -0.52
C LEU A 111 -0.65 7.71 -0.64
N ASP A 112 0.11 6.68 -0.25
CA ASP A 112 1.57 6.81 -0.11
C ASP A 112 2.40 6.06 -1.17
N CYS A 113 1.79 5.22 -2.02
CA CYS A 113 2.52 4.33 -2.93
C CYS A 113 2.63 4.87 -4.38
N ILE A 114 1.71 5.72 -4.84
CA ILE A 114 1.59 6.15 -6.25
C ILE A 114 2.49 7.37 -6.56
N ARG A 115 3.67 7.48 -5.93
CA ARG A 115 4.68 8.52 -6.24
C ARG A 115 6.04 7.94 -6.60
N ILE A 116 6.06 6.72 -7.12
CA ILE A 116 7.23 6.09 -7.71
C ILE A 116 6.87 5.71 -9.14
N GLU A 117 6.47 6.69 -9.97
CA GLU A 117 6.38 6.62 -11.44
C GLU A 117 5.68 7.89 -11.94
N ASP A 118 6.41 9.02 -11.98
CA ASP A 118 6.20 10.04 -13.01
C ASP A 118 7.41 10.97 -13.08
N LYS A 119 8.47 10.52 -13.76
CA LYS A 119 9.49 11.42 -14.32
C LYS A 119 10.26 10.72 -15.44
N GLY A 120 9.51 10.31 -16.45
CA GLY A 120 10.02 9.98 -17.78
C GLY A 120 9.44 10.99 -18.76
N SER A 121 10.10 12.14 -18.88
CA SER A 121 9.84 13.15 -19.90
C SER A 121 9.81 12.51 -21.29
N CYS A 122 8.64 12.45 -21.90
CA CYS A 122 8.50 12.32 -23.35
C CYS A 122 7.62 13.48 -23.84
N ASP A 123 8.28 14.52 -24.35
CA ASP A 123 7.68 15.44 -25.30
C ASP A 123 7.13 14.62 -26.47
N SER A 124 5.83 14.69 -26.69
CA SER A 124 5.25 14.37 -27.98
C SER A 124 4.22 15.43 -28.33
N ASP A 125 4.66 16.35 -29.18
CA ASP A 125 3.80 17.27 -29.92
C ASP A 125 2.82 16.45 -30.77
N CYS A 126 1.57 16.35 -30.32
CA CYS A 126 0.49 15.83 -31.14
C CYS A 126 -0.30 16.99 -31.74
N GLU A 127 0.22 17.49 -32.86
CA GLU A 127 -0.51 18.31 -33.83
C GLU A 127 -1.86 17.64 -34.16
N SER A 128 -2.96 18.25 -33.73
CA SER A 128 -4.30 17.85 -34.14
C SER A 128 -4.94 19.01 -34.90
N SER A 129 -4.72 19.00 -36.22
CA SER A 129 -5.56 19.73 -37.16
C SER A 129 -6.71 18.83 -37.61
N SER A 130 -7.95 19.20 -37.25
CA SER A 130 -9.06 19.41 -38.20
C SER A 130 -10.40 19.71 -37.51
N SER A 131 -10.82 20.96 -37.72
CA SER A 131 -12.17 21.49 -37.96
C SER A 131 -13.35 21.11 -37.05
N SER A 132 -13.85 22.13 -36.34
CA SER A 132 -15.20 22.66 -36.62
C SER A 132 -15.20 24.16 -36.30
N GLY A 133 -15.19 24.99 -37.34
CA GLY A 133 -15.43 26.43 -37.22
C GLY A 133 -16.92 26.76 -37.35
N LEU A 134 -17.23 28.02 -37.02
CA LEU A 134 -18.53 28.74 -36.96
C LEU A 134 -19.11 28.78 -35.54
N GLY A 135 -19.29 29.93 -34.86
CA GLY A 135 -19.07 31.33 -35.21
C GLY A 135 -19.31 32.18 -33.95
N GLN A 136 -18.62 33.31 -33.87
CA GLN A 136 -18.60 34.28 -32.77
C GLN A 136 -19.94 35.03 -32.62
N SER A 137 -20.21 35.64 -31.45
CA SER A 137 -20.05 37.11 -31.26
C SER A 137 -21.03 37.73 -30.23
N VAL A 138 -20.46 38.57 -29.34
CA VAL A 138 -20.98 39.82 -28.69
C VAL A 138 -22.23 39.79 -27.78
N ASP A 139 -22.44 40.65 -26.76
CA ASP A 139 -21.68 41.57 -25.89
C ASP A 139 -22.69 42.16 -24.85
N SER A 140 -22.18 42.62 -23.69
CA SER A 140 -22.64 43.74 -22.83
C SER A 140 -24.05 43.91 -22.17
N VAL A 141 -23.99 43.99 -20.81
CA VAL A 141 -24.45 45.09 -19.90
C VAL A 141 -25.96 45.37 -19.65
N MET A 142 -26.42 45.14 -18.40
CA MET A 142 -26.97 46.14 -17.43
C MET A 142 -27.68 45.45 -16.22
N ARG A 143 -27.32 45.90 -15.00
CA ARG A 143 -28.13 46.24 -13.79
C ARG A 143 -29.31 45.32 -13.37
N ASP A 144 -29.55 45.00 -12.10
CA ASP A 144 -29.53 45.83 -10.88
C ASP A 144 -29.34 44.95 -9.62
N SER A 145 -28.73 45.52 -8.58
CA SER A 145 -28.82 45.05 -7.18
C SER A 145 -29.99 45.79 -6.49
N PRO A 146 -30.58 45.30 -5.37
CA PRO A 146 -29.91 45.35 -4.07
C PRO A 146 -30.19 44.17 -3.10
N LEU A 147 -29.24 43.96 -2.18
CA LEU A 147 -29.36 43.26 -0.87
C LEU A 147 -30.34 44.02 0.08
N PRO A 148 -30.65 43.60 1.34
CA PRO A 148 -30.07 42.58 2.25
C PRO A 148 -31.18 41.68 2.90
N CYS A 149 -31.05 40.82 3.92
CA CYS A 149 -30.29 40.86 5.17
C CYS A 149 -30.32 39.49 5.88
N PHE A 150 -29.35 39.30 6.79
CA PHE A 150 -29.25 38.24 7.79
C PHE A 150 -30.45 38.22 8.75
N GLU A 151 -30.81 37.05 9.26
CA GLU A 151 -31.13 36.92 10.69
C GLU A 151 -30.87 35.49 11.21
N SER A 152 -30.66 35.43 12.53
CA SER A 152 -30.22 34.28 13.34
C SER A 152 -31.36 33.38 13.79
#